data_AF-A0A3N5J181-F1
#
_entry.id   AF-A0A3N5J181-F1
#
_cell.length_a   1.000
_cell.length_b   1.000
_cell.length_c   1.000
_cell.angle_alpha   90.00
_cell.angle_beta   90.00
_cell.angle_gamma   90.00
#
_symmetry.space_group_name_H-M   'P 1'
#
loop_
_entity.id
_entity.type
_entity.pdbx_description
1 polymer ?
#
loop_
_entity_poly.entity_id
_entity_poly.type
_entity_poly.pdbx_seq_one_letter_code
_entity_poly.pdbx_strand_id
1 'polypeptide(L)' 'MSAAEDLQNKYLEYQFAAKDDMVLELAVGSESRYIVTYNRKDFKGIESFNIKAVTAKEFLEIIGL' A
#
# COMPACT_ATOMS: atom_id res chain seq x y z
N MET A 1 0.45 -9.91 21.17
CA MET A 1 0.26 -8.67 20.40
C MET A 1 -0.87 -8.92 19.44
N SER A 2 -1.81 -7.98 19.32
CA SER A 2 -2.92 -8.14 18.38
C SER A 2 -2.46 -7.78 16.97
N ALA A 3 -3.08 -8.37 15.94
CA ALA A 3 -2.72 -8.08 14.53
C ALA A 3 -2.84 -6.59 14.17
N ALA A 4 -3.67 -5.81 14.88
CA ALA A 4 -3.80 -4.37 14.69
C ALA A 4 -2.59 -3.59 15.23
N GLU A 5 -2.00 -4.03 16.35
CA GLU A 5 -0.79 -3.42 16.90
C GLU A 5 0.42 -3.65 16.00
N ASP A 6 0.49 -4.82 15.36
CA ASP A 6 1.58 -5.19 14.45
C ASP A 6 1.59 -4.33 13.17
N LEU A 7 0.41 -4.06 12.60
CA LEU A 7 0.25 -3.19 11.44
C LEU A 7 0.65 -1.74 11.77
N GLN A 8 0.23 -1.25 12.94
CA GLN A 8 0.47 0.11 13.38
C GLN A 8 1.96 0.38 13.65
N ASN A 9 2.67 -0.57 14.26
CA ASN A 9 4.11 -0.46 14.48
C ASN A 9 4.90 -0.47 13.16
N LYS A 10 4.50 -1.32 12.21
CA LYS A 10 5.11 -1.40 10.88
C LYS A 10 4.86 -0.12 10.07
N TYR A 11 3.68 0.46 10.20
CA TYR A 11 3.34 1.74 9.58
C TYR A 11 4.24 2.88 10.09
N LEU A 12 4.44 2.95 11.41
CA LEU A 12 5.26 3.99 12.04
C LEU A 12 6.74 3.88 11.65
N GLU A 13 7.26 2.66 11.51
CA GLU A 13 8.62 2.40 11.03
C GLU A 13 8.80 2.88 9.57
N TYR A 14 7.82 2.62 8.70
CA TYR A 14 7.88 3.03 7.29
C TYR A 14 7.78 4.55 7.13
N GLN A 15 6.88 5.19 7.88
CA GLN A 15 6.68 6.65 7.87
C GLN A 15 7.96 7.40 8.29
N PHE A 16 8.75 6.85 9.22
CA PHE A 16 10.01 7.47 9.63
C PHE A 16 11.12 7.32 8.58
N ALA A 17 11.05 6.30 7.72
CA ALA A 17 12.04 5.99 6.70
C ALA A 17 11.74 6.65 5.33
N ALA A 18 10.48 6.86 4.99
CA ALA A 18 10.05 7.42 3.71
C ALA A 18 9.77 8.93 3.82
N LYS A 19 10.65 9.76 3.26
CA LYS A 19 10.35 11.19 3.04
C LYS A 19 9.22 11.31 2.01
N ASP A 20 8.00 11.55 2.48
CA ASP A 20 6.79 11.92 1.72
C ASP A 20 6.24 10.91 0.68
N ASP A 21 6.06 9.63 1.05
CA ASP A 21 5.20 8.71 0.27
C ASP A 21 3.75 8.71 0.81
N MET A 22 3.03 9.82 0.59
CA MET A 22 1.64 10.01 1.06
C MET A 22 0.64 8.98 0.49
N VAL A 23 1.00 8.24 -0.56
CA VAL A 23 0.09 7.34 -1.27
C VAL A 23 -0.15 6.03 -0.50
N LEU A 24 0.89 5.44 0.11
CA LEU A 24 0.71 4.24 0.93
C LEU A 24 -0.09 4.56 2.19
N GLU A 25 0.26 5.68 2.84
CA GLU A 25 -0.43 6.19 4.01
C GLU A 25 -1.93 6.37 3.75
N LEU A 26 -2.26 7.06 2.66
CA LEU A 26 -3.65 7.24 2.22
C LEU A 26 -4.33 5.91 1.95
N ALA A 27 -3.66 4.97 1.27
CA ALA A 27 -4.24 3.69 0.92
C ALA A 27 -4.55 2.84 2.16
N VAL A 28 -3.70 2.87 3.18
CA VAL A 28 -3.96 2.23 4.49
C VAL A 28 -5.12 2.93 5.20
N GLY A 29 -5.06 4.26 5.33
CA GLY A 29 -6.07 5.05 6.04
C GLY A 29 -7.46 5.03 5.39
N SER A 30 -7.52 4.75 4.08
CA SER A 30 -8.78 4.61 3.33
C SER A 30 -9.23 3.16 3.14
N GLU A 31 -8.53 2.18 3.72
CA GLU A 31 -8.76 0.74 3.51
C GLU A 31 -8.76 0.32 2.03
N SER A 32 -7.96 0.99 1.19
CA SER A 32 -7.82 0.68 -0.23
C SER A 32 -7.10 -0.65 -0.41
N ARG A 33 -7.61 -1.52 -1.29
CA ARG A 33 -6.95 -2.80 -1.63
C ARG A 33 -5.88 -2.69 -2.72
N TYR A 34 -5.89 -1.59 -3.48
CA TYR A 34 -5.03 -1.40 -4.65
C TYR A 34 -4.46 0.02 -4.70
N ILE A 35 -3.19 0.13 -5.07
CA ILE A 35 -2.57 1.37 -5.55
C ILE A 35 -2.30 1.20 -7.03
N VAL A 36 -2.92 2.02 -7.87
CA VAL A 36 -2.68 2.01 -9.31
C VAL A 36 -1.44 2.87 -9.62
N THR A 37 -0.35 2.25 -10.04
CA THR A 37 0.93 2.92 -10.29
C THR A 37 1.80 2.15 -11.28
N TYR A 38 2.65 2.88 -12.03
CA TYR A 38 3.73 2.28 -12.83
C TYR A 38 5.06 2.23 -12.07
N ASN A 39 5.15 2.88 -10.90
CA ASN A 39 6.37 2.98 -10.11
C ASN A 39 6.42 1.91 -9.00
N ARG A 40 6.29 0.64 -9.37
CA ARG A 40 6.16 -0.48 -8.40
C ARG A 40 7.35 -0.64 -7.46
N LYS A 41 8.53 -0.21 -7.90
CA LYS A 41 9.79 -0.32 -7.14
C LYS A 41 9.79 0.47 -5.82
N ASP A 42 8.95 1.49 -5.72
CA ASP A 42 8.86 2.36 -4.53
C ASP A 42 7.85 1.81 -3.51
N PHE A 43 7.09 0.76 -3.88
CA PHE A 43 6.11 0.09 -3.00
C PHE A 43 6.55 -1.34 -2.64
N LYS A 44 7.84 -1.57 -2.41
CA LYS A 44 8.32 -2.89 -1.95
C LYS A 44 7.86 -3.13 -0.51
N GLY A 45 7.32 -4.31 -0.22
CA GLY A 45 6.83 -4.65 1.12
C GLY A 45 5.36 -4.29 1.39
N ILE A 46 4.69 -3.65 0.41
CA ILE A 46 3.30 -3.17 0.50
C ILE A 46 2.29 -4.27 0.81
N GLU A 47 2.58 -5.50 0.40
CA GLU A 47 1.75 -6.69 0.62
C GLU A 47 1.46 -6.95 2.11
N SER A 48 2.34 -6.48 3.00
CA SER A 48 2.18 -6.58 4.45
C SER A 48 0.96 -5.80 4.98
N PHE A 49 0.50 -4.81 4.22
CA PHE A 49 -0.67 -3.99 4.54
C PHE A 49 -1.95 -4.51 3.87
N ASN A 50 -1.90 -5.69 3.23
CA ASN A 50 -2.98 -6.22 2.38
C ASN A 50 -3.32 -5.32 1.17
N ILE A 51 -2.35 -4.51 0.72
CA ILE A 51 -2.48 -3.62 -0.43
C ILE A 51 -1.62 -4.15 -1.58
N LYS A 52 -2.10 -4.01 -2.82
CA LYS A 52 -1.34 -4.39 -4.03
C LYS A 52 -1.05 -3.19 -4.90
N ALA A 53 0.22 -3.01 -5.29
CA ALA A 53 0.60 -2.10 -6.36
C ALA A 53 0.36 -2.76 -7.72
N VAL A 54 -0.53 -2.18 -8.53
CA VAL A 54 -0.95 -2.69 -9.85
C VAL A 54 -0.81 -1.60 -10.91
N THR A 55 -0.60 -1.97 -12.15
CA THR A 55 -0.70 -1.06 -13.30
C THR A 55 -2.16 -0.74 -13.61
N ALA A 56 -2.40 0.30 -14.41
CA ALA A 56 -3.75 0.64 -14.85
C ALA A 56 -4.39 -0.52 -15.64
N LYS A 57 -3.62 -1.21 -16.49
CA LYS A 57 -4.07 -2.39 -17.24
C LYS A 57 -4.53 -3.52 -16.31
N GLU A 58 -3.68 -3.89 -15.34
CA GLU A 58 -4.01 -4.94 -14.37
C GLU A 58 -5.24 -4.55 -13.54
N PHE A 59 -5.41 -3.27 -13.19
CA PHE A 59 -6.58 -2.81 -12.44
C PHE A 59 -7.88 -2.90 -13.24
N LEU A 60 -7.87 -2.53 -14.53
CA LEU A 60 -9.02 -2.69 -15.42
C LEU A 60 -9.45 -4.16 -15.51
N GLU A 61 -8.49 -5.06 -15.70
CA GLU A 61 -8.74 -6.51 -15.72
C GLU A 61 -9.37 -7.01 -14.40
N ILE A 62 -8.90 -6.49 -13.24
CA ILE A 62 -9.45 -6.81 -11.92
C ILE A 62 -10.91 -6.37 -11.77
N ILE A 63 -11.29 -5.21 -12.31
CA ILE A 63 -12.67 -4.69 -12.23
C ILE A 63 -13.57 -5.16 -13.38
N GLY A 64 -13.04 -5.97 -14.30
CA GLY A 64 -13.80 -6.58 -15.40
C GLY A 64 -13.96 -5.70 -16.65
N LEU A 65 -13.03 -4.77 -16.87
CA LEU A 65 -12.96 -3.91 -18.07
C LEU A 65 -11.80 -4.28 -18.98
#